data_AF-A0A357WS04-F1
#
_entry.id   AF-A0A357WS04-F1
#
_cell.length_a   1.000
_cell.length_b   1.000
_cell.length_c   1.000
_cell.angle_alpha   90.00
_cell.angle_beta   90.00
_cell.angle_gamma   90.00
#
_symmetry.space_group_name_H-M   'P 1'
#
loop_
_entity.id
_entity.type
_entity.pdbx_description
1 polymer ?
#
loop_
_entity_poly.entity_id
_entity_poly.type
_entity_poly.pdbx_seq_one_letter_code
_entity_poly.pdbx_strand_id
1 'polypeptide(L)' 'TVKTQLGEVTINVPRDRNGEYEPSIISKYSRNADGMEEKILSLYSCGMSQRDISEQIKNLYDVEISPELV' A
#
# COMPACT_ATOMS: atom_id res chain seq x y z
N THR A 1 6.38 -1.97 -8.58
CA THR A 1 5.08 -2.62 -8.34
C THR A 1 4.34 -1.80 -7.33
N VAL A 2 3.06 -1.52 -7.58
CA VAL A 2 2.18 -0.77 -6.67
C VAL A 2 1.14 -1.75 -6.15
N LYS A 3 0.97 -1.76 -4.83
CA LYS A 3 -0.01 -2.56 -4.11
C LYS A 3 -1.34 -1.83 -4.16
N THR A 4 -2.30 -2.39 -4.87
CA THR A 4 -3.65 -1.84 -4.99
C THR A 4 -4.65 -2.67 -4.21
N GLN A 5 -5.88 -2.17 -4.06
CA GLN A 5 -6.98 -2.94 -3.48
C GLN A 5 -7.37 -4.17 -4.32
N LEU A 6 -6.87 -4.29 -5.54
CA LEU A 6 -7.11 -5.45 -6.42
C LEU A 6 -5.88 -6.35 -6.53
N GLY A 7 -4.87 -6.14 -5.68
CA GLY A 7 -3.60 -6.85 -5.68
C GLY A 7 -2.43 -6.04 -6.23
N GLU A 8 -1.31 -6.72 -6.46
CA GLU A 8 -0.09 -6.09 -6.96
C GLU A 8 -0.14 -5.80 -8.46
N VAL A 9 0.14 -4.54 -8.83
CA VAL A 9 0.19 -4.09 -10.22
C VAL A 9 1.60 -3.65 -10.58
N THR A 10 2.14 -4.21 -11.66
CA THR A 10 3.40 -3.75 -12.24
C THR A 10 3.13 -2.53 -13.12
N ILE A 11 3.63 -1.36 -12.69
CA ILE A 11 3.59 -0.14 -13.48
C ILE A 11 4.99 0.29 -13.87
N ASN A 12 5.13 0.83 -15.08
CA ASN A 12 6.34 1.50 -15.54
C ASN A 12 6.12 3.01 -15.40
N VAL A 13 6.74 3.61 -14.38
CA VAL A 13 6.67 5.06 -14.18
C VAL A 13 7.72 5.72 -15.07
N PRO A 14 7.34 6.61 -16.00
CA PRO A 14 8.31 7.34 -16.81
C PRO A 14 9.13 8.27 -15.90
N ARG A 15 10.44 8.27 -16.10
CA ARG A 15 11.38 9.14 -15.37
C ARG A 15 12.05 10.09 -16.36
N ASP A 16 12.13 11.36 -15.99
CA ASP A 16 12.87 12.36 -16.74
C ASP A 16 14.39 12.19 -16.55
N ARG A 17 15.18 12.83 -17.41
CA ARG A 17 16.65 12.72 -17.37
C ARG A 17 17.26 13.31 -16.10
N ASN A 18 16.66 14.37 -15.57
CA ASN A 18 17.15 15.09 -14.39
C ASN A 18 16.54 14.55 -13.08
N GLY A 19 15.49 13.73 -13.15
CA GLY A 19 14.79 13.18 -11.98
C GLY A 19 13.84 14.16 -11.29
N GLU A 20 13.55 15.30 -11.92
CA GLU A 20 12.71 16.37 -11.37
C GLU A 20 11.22 16.06 -11.49
N TYR A 21 10.80 15.22 -12.44
CA TYR A 21 9.38 14.92 -12.65
C TYR A 21 8.74 14.26 -11.43
N GLU A 22 7.71 14.88 -10.86
CA GLU A 22 6.88 14.33 -9.79
C GLU A 22 5.54 13.83 -10.35
N PRO A 23 5.27 12.51 -10.30
CA PRO A 23 3.99 11.99 -10.76
C PRO A 23 2.88 12.41 -9.81
N SER A 24 1.80 13.00 -10.35
CA SER A 24 0.70 13.54 -9.54
C SER A 24 -0.26 12.46 -9.01
N ILE A 25 -0.36 11.30 -9.67
CA ILE A 25 -1.32 10.24 -9.30
C ILE A 25 -0.70 9.29 -8.27
N ILE A 26 0.60 8.98 -8.40
CA ILE A 26 1.34 8.10 -7.49
C ILE A 26 2.64 8.83 -7.17
N SER A 27 2.75 9.30 -5.94
CA SER A 27 3.92 10.04 -5.47
C SER A 27 5.20 9.20 -5.56
N LYS A 28 6.34 9.88 -5.68
CA LYS A 28 7.66 9.21 -5.72
C LYS A 28 7.81 8.30 -4.50
N TYR A 29 8.24 7.07 -4.73
CA TYR A 29 8.42 6.01 -3.73
C TYR A 29 7.14 5.48 -3.06
N SER A 30 5.97 6.03 -3.36
CA SER A 30 4.72 5.45 -2.88
C SER A 30 4.48 4.10 -3.58
N ARG A 31 4.32 3.06 -2.78
CA ARG A 31 4.02 1.70 -3.23
C ARG A 31 2.62 1.26 -2.87
N ASN A 32 1.87 2.06 -2.12
CA ASN A 32 0.51 1.75 -1.69
C ASN A 32 -0.46 2.61 -2.49
N ALA A 33 -1.54 1.99 -2.95
CA ALA A 33 -2.68 2.72 -3.49
C ALA A 33 -3.53 3.29 -2.35
N ASP A 34 -4.14 4.44 -2.64
CA ASP A 34 -4.95 5.21 -1.70
C ASP A 34 -6.12 4.36 -1.14
N GLY A 35 -6.38 4.48 0.17
CA GLY A 35 -7.48 3.80 0.88
C GLY A 35 -7.18 2.47 1.58
N MET A 36 -5.98 1.88 1.44
CA MET A 36 -5.59 0.73 2.28
C MET A 36 -5.30 1.14 3.74
N GLU A 37 -4.68 2.31 3.92
CA GLU A 37 -4.32 2.85 5.24
C GLU A 37 -5.54 3.13 6.12
N GLU A 38 -6.64 3.63 5.55
CA GLU A 38 -7.89 3.84 6.31
C GLU A 38 -8.46 2.52 6.85
N LYS A 39 -8.38 1.43 6.07
CA LYS A 39 -8.84 0.12 6.53
C LYS A 39 -7.95 -0.44 7.62
N ILE A 40 -6.63 -0.30 7.49
CA ILE A 40 -5.66 -0.69 8.52
C ILE A 40 -5.94 0.08 9.83
N LEU A 41 -6.17 1.40 9.73
CA LEU A 41 -6.48 2.24 10.87
C LEU A 41 -7.81 1.85 11.54
N SER A 42 -8.82 1.48 10.75
CA SER A 42 -10.10 0.99 11.27
C SER A 42 -9.94 -0.34 12.02
N LEU A 43 -9.16 -1.28 11.49
CA LEU A 43 -8.90 -2.56 12.14
C LEU A 43 -8.08 -2.41 13.42
N TYR A 44 -7.09 -1.51 13.41
CA TYR A 44 -6.32 -1.13 14.60
C TYR A 44 -7.22 -0.51 15.66
N SER A 45 -8.12 0.40 15.26
CA SER A 45 -9.11 1.02 16.13
C SER A 45 -10.12 0.01 16.69
N CYS A 46 -10.38 -1.08 15.97
CA CYS A 46 -11.23 -2.18 16.41
C CYS A 46 -10.53 -3.13 17.41
N GLY A 47 -9.25 -2.86 17.74
CA GLY A 47 -8.48 -3.60 18.74
C GLY A 47 -7.83 -4.89 18.22
N MET A 48 -7.73 -5.08 16.90
CA MET A 48 -7.00 -6.21 16.32
C MET A 48 -5.49 -6.05 16.52
N SER A 49 -4.77 -7.16 16.69
CA SER A 49 -3.30 -7.10 16.78
C SER A 49 -2.68 -6.80 15.41
N GLN A 50 -1.50 -6.17 15.38
CA GLN A 50 -0.80 -5.88 14.12
C GLN A 50 -0.57 -7.12 13.24
N ARG A 51 -0.40 -8.30 13.87
CA ARG A 51 -0.26 -9.59 13.15
C ARG A 51 -1.58 -10.03 12.52
N ASP A 52 -2.68 -9.91 13.26
CA ASP A 52 -4.01 -10.28 12.74
C ASP A 52 -4.42 -9.34 11.62
N ILE A 53 -4.08 -8.05 11.71
CA ILE A 53 -4.33 -7.05 10.67
C ILE A 53 -3.55 -7.40 9.40
N SER A 54 -2.26 -7.74 9.53
CA SER A 54 -1.43 -8.19 8.41
C SER A 54 -2.02 -9.43 7.72
N GLU A 55 -2.48 -10.41 8.50
CA GLU A 55 -3.10 -11.63 7.97
C GLU A 55 -4.45 -11.35 7.29
N GLN A 56 -5.29 -10.48 7.87
CA GLN A 56 -6.55 -10.06 7.26
C GLN A 56 -6.32 -9.32 5.93
N ILE A 57 -5.36 -8.41 5.86
CA ILE A 57 -5.04 -7.70 4.62
C ILE A 57 -4.51 -8.66 3.55
N LYS A 58 -3.64 -9.60 3.93
CA LYS A 58 -3.16 -10.64 3.03
C LYS A 58 -4.32 -11.48 2.48
N ASN A 59 -5.25 -11.89 3.33
CA ASN A 59 -6.39 -12.71 2.91
C ASN A 59 -7.39 -11.96 2.01
N LEU A 60 -7.66 -10.67 2.28
CA LEU A 60 -8.64 -9.89 1.50
C LEU A 60 -8.08 -9.36 0.19
N TYR A 61 -6.81 -8.93 0.20
CA TYR A 61 -6.23 -8.15 -0.90
C TYR A 61 -5.04 -8.83 -1.58
N ASP A 62 -4.62 -10.01 -1.10
CA ASP A 62 -3.40 -10.71 -1.54
C ASP A 62 -2.15 -9.81 -1.51
N VAL A 63 -2.14 -8.88 -0.55
CA VAL A 63 -1.04 -7.93 -0.33
C VAL A 63 -0.34 -8.28 0.97
N GLU A 64 0.96 -8.56 0.90
CA GLU A 64 1.77 -8.78 2.10
C GLU A 64 2.15 -7.44 2.74
N ILE A 65 1.76 -7.25 4.00
CA ILE A 65 2.12 -6.08 4.82
C ILE A 65 2.88 -6.56 6.05
N SER A 66 4.03 -5.96 6.35
CA SER A 66 4.76 -6.21 7.59
C SER A 66 3.94 -5.73 8.79
N PRO A 67 3.85 -6.47 9.90
CA PRO A 67 3.25 -5.98 11.14
C PRO A 67 3.90 -4.67 11.64
N GLU A 68 5.17 -4.42 11.34
CA GLU A 68 5.86 -3.15 11.69
C GLU A 68 5.36 -1.95 10.89
N LEU A 69 4.69 -2.20 9.76
CA LEU A 69 4.10 -1.15 8.91
C LEU A 69 2.69 -0.73 9.39
N VAL A 70 2.12 -1.44 10.38
CA VAL A 70 0.79 -1.19 10.96
C VAL A 70 0.91 -0.31 12.19
#